data_AF-C9PM40-F1
#
_entry.id   AF-C9PM40-F1
#
_cell.length_a   1.000
_cell.length_b   1.000
_cell.length_c   1.000
_cell.angle_alpha   90.00
_cell.angle_beta   90.00
_cell.angle_gamma   90.00
#
_symmetry.space_group_name_H-M   'P 1'
#
loop_
_entity.id
_entity.type
_entity.pdbx_description
1 polymer ?
#
loop_
_entity_poly.entity_id
_entity_poly.type
_entity_poly.pdbx_seq_one_letter_code
_entity_poly.pdbx_strand_id
1 'polypeptide(L)'
;MKRKLLLMITLSMATQISSAQLAPSCIAYFSEYENLLNAIPASESVNLKREYAEVKKQFSSLPQYIQEQSCLQASEKLEQRHQTDEQNTIHT
;
A
#
# COMPACT_ATOMS: atom_id res chain seq x y z
N MET A 1 8.12 30.05 43.07
CA MET A 1 6.95 29.54 42.30
C MET A 1 7.16 29.98 40.85
N LYS A 2 7.09 29.20 39.75
CA LYS A 2 6.48 27.90 39.43
C LYS A 2 7.38 27.22 38.38
N ARG A 3 7.67 25.93 38.57
CA ARG A 3 8.28 25.04 37.56
C ARG A 3 7.34 24.96 36.36
N LYS A 4 7.77 25.38 35.17
CA LYS A 4 7.13 24.99 33.90
C LYS A 4 7.99 23.94 33.21
N LEU A 5 8.10 22.81 33.89
CA LEU A 5 8.22 21.51 33.26
C LEU A 5 6.82 21.16 32.73
N LEU A 6 6.74 20.50 31.56
CA LEU A 6 5.56 19.94 30.84
C LEU A 6 5.59 20.49 29.40
N LEU A 7 5.69 19.71 28.32
CA LEU A 7 5.41 18.29 28.12
C LEU A 7 6.07 17.90 26.77
N MET A 8 7.19 17.17 26.81
CA MET A 8 7.69 16.46 25.63
C MET A 8 6.67 15.36 25.31
N ILE A 9 5.92 15.50 24.22
CA ILE A 9 5.13 14.40 23.67
C ILE A 9 6.14 13.45 23.01
N THR A 10 6.81 12.65 23.82
CA THR A 10 7.46 11.43 23.34
C THR A 10 6.32 10.54 22.85
N LEU A 11 6.22 10.38 21.53
CA LEU A 11 5.34 9.42 20.88
C LEU A 11 5.88 8.01 21.18
N SER A 12 5.71 7.59 22.42
CA SER A 12 5.99 6.26 22.92
C SER A 12 4.65 5.54 23.05
N MET A 13 4.10 5.09 21.92
CA MET A 13 3.17 3.97 21.96
C MET A 13 3.92 2.71 21.57
N ALA A 14 3.92 1.79 22.54
CA ALA A 14 4.61 0.53 22.55
C ALA A 14 4.02 -0.47 21.55
N THR A 15 4.92 -1.32 21.05
CA THR A 15 4.74 -2.76 20.83
C THR A 15 3.40 -3.22 20.24
N GLN A 16 3.43 -3.65 18.98
CA GLN A 16 3.29 -5.08 18.66
C GLN A 16 4.20 -5.35 17.45
N ILE A 17 5.24 -6.16 17.61
CA ILE A 17 5.81 -6.90 16.46
C ILE A 17 4.79 -7.99 16.17
N SER A 18 3.59 -7.60 15.75
CA SER A 18 2.79 -8.51 14.96
C SER A 18 3.57 -8.60 13.67
N SER A 19 4.09 -9.78 13.35
CA SER A 19 4.53 -10.08 11.99
C SER A 19 3.35 -9.68 11.11
N ALA A 20 3.46 -8.50 10.50
CA ALA A 20 2.35 -7.78 9.93
C ALA A 20 1.89 -8.51 8.67
N GLN A 21 1.10 -9.55 8.88
CA GLN A 21 0.39 -10.21 7.81
C GLN A 21 -0.60 -9.19 7.28
N LEU A 22 -0.35 -8.81 6.02
CA LEU A 22 -1.27 -8.01 5.24
C LEU A 22 -2.66 -8.66 5.29
N ALA A 23 -3.68 -7.82 5.35
CA ALA A 23 -5.05 -8.29 5.22
C ALA A 23 -5.25 -8.99 3.85
N PRO A 24 -6.15 -9.98 3.73
CA PRO A 24 -6.33 -10.78 2.52
C PRO A 24 -6.49 -9.95 1.23
N SER A 25 -7.29 -8.88 1.24
CA SER A 25 -7.44 -8.01 0.06
C SER A 25 -6.16 -7.26 -0.31
N CYS A 26 -5.33 -6.89 0.66
CA CYS A 26 -4.01 -6.32 0.37
C CYS A 26 -3.06 -7.34 -0.25
N ILE A 27 -3.11 -8.59 0.17
CA ILE A 27 -2.32 -9.66 -0.45
C ILE A 27 -2.68 -9.77 -1.94
N ALA A 28 -3.98 -9.80 -2.26
CA ALA A 28 -4.47 -9.83 -3.63
C ALA A 28 -4.04 -8.58 -4.42
N TYR A 29 -4.32 -7.38 -3.90
CA TYR A 29 -3.97 -6.10 -4.52
C TYR A 29 -2.47 -6.00 -4.86
N PHE A 30 -1.61 -6.25 -3.88
CA PHE A 30 -0.17 -6.13 -4.09
C PHE A 30 0.36 -7.24 -5.02
N SER A 31 -0.24 -8.42 -5.02
CA SER A 31 0.10 -9.48 -5.99
C SER A 31 -0.24 -9.06 -7.42
N GLU A 32 -1.41 -8.46 -7.64
CA GLU A 32 -1.82 -7.97 -8.95
C GLU A 32 -0.90 -6.84 -9.42
N TYR A 33 -0.63 -5.87 -8.55
CA TYR A 33 0.28 -4.77 -8.86
C TYR A 33 1.70 -5.27 -9.18
N GLU A 34 2.19 -6.29 -8.46
CA GLU A 34 3.50 -6.91 -8.73
C GLU A 34 3.56 -7.58 -10.10
N ASN A 35 2.46 -8.22 -10.54
CA ASN A 35 2.36 -8.75 -11.90
C ASN A 35 2.49 -7.64 -12.95
N LEU A 36 1.87 -6.48 -12.73
CA LEU A 36 2.01 -5.31 -13.62
C LEU A 36 3.45 -4.81 -13.65
N LEU A 37 4.10 -4.70 -12.48
CA LEU A 37 5.50 -4.29 -12.41
C LEU A 37 6.46 -5.26 -13.11
N ASN A 38 6.12 -6.55 -13.14
CA ASN A 38 6.90 -7.56 -13.85
C ASN A 38 6.68 -7.54 -15.37
N ALA A 39 5.57 -6.99 -15.84
CA ALA A 39 5.35 -6.73 -17.26
C ALA A 39 6.15 -5.51 -17.77
N ILE A 40 6.65 -4.65 -16.88
CA ILE A 40 7.48 -3.49 -17.21
C ILE A 40 8.96 -3.91 -17.29
N PRO A 41 9.72 -3.45 -18.31
CA PRO A 41 11.14 -3.73 -18.41
C PRO A 41 11.93 -3.30 -17.16
N ALA A 42 12.96 -4.07 -16.81
CA ALA A 42 13.72 -3.90 -15.57
C ALA A 42 14.33 -2.49 -15.40
N SER A 43 14.76 -1.85 -16.49
CA SER A 43 15.32 -0.49 -16.48
C SER A 43 14.34 0.57 -15.98
N GLU A 44 13.04 0.36 -16.18
CA GLU A 44 11.98 1.30 -15.83
C GLU A 44 11.28 0.90 -14.51
N SER A 45 11.30 -0.38 -14.16
CA SER A 45 10.62 -0.91 -12.97
C SER A 45 11.42 -0.81 -11.67
N VAL A 46 12.74 -0.52 -11.69
CA VAL A 46 13.56 -0.43 -10.45
C VAL A 46 13.00 0.58 -9.44
N ASN A 47 12.65 1.78 -9.92
CA ASN A 47 12.10 2.82 -9.04
C ASN A 47 10.69 2.46 -8.56
N LEU A 48 9.88 1.85 -9.43
CA LEU A 48 8.52 1.42 -9.11
C LEU A 48 8.50 0.26 -8.10
N LYS A 49 9.41 -0.71 -8.24
CA LYS A 49 9.55 -1.83 -7.29
C LYS A 49 9.99 -1.36 -5.90
N ARG A 50 10.87 -0.35 -5.85
CA ARG A 50 11.28 0.27 -4.58
C ARG A 50 10.11 0.99 -3.91
N GLU A 51 9.35 1.77 -4.66
CA GLU A 51 8.15 2.46 -4.15
C GLU A 51 7.09 1.46 -3.69
N TYR A 52 6.82 0.42 -4.48
CA TYR A 52 5.93 -0.68 -4.12
C TYR A 52 6.32 -1.34 -2.79
N ALA A 53 7.61 -1.65 -2.59
CA ALA A 53 8.07 -2.25 -1.35
C ALA A 53 7.89 -1.32 -0.13
N GLU A 54 8.10 -0.01 -0.32
CA GLU A 54 7.88 0.99 0.72
C GLU A 54 6.39 1.13 1.06
N VAL A 55 5.52 1.23 0.06
CA VAL A 55 4.06 1.30 0.21
C VAL A 55 3.55 0.05 0.92
N LYS A 56 3.97 -1.14 0.48
CA LYS A 56 3.60 -2.42 1.10
C LYS A 56 4.02 -2.47 2.57
N LYS A 57 5.20 -1.95 2.91
CA LYS A 57 5.67 -1.83 4.29
C LYS A 57 4.82 -0.85 5.10
N GLN A 58 4.47 0.31 4.54
CA GLN A 58 3.57 1.26 5.20
C GLN A 58 2.21 0.61 5.49
N PHE A 59 1.61 -0.09 4.53
CA PHE A 59 0.34 -0.80 4.73
C PHE A 59 0.44 -1.88 5.81
N SER A 60 1.55 -2.64 5.85
CA SER A 60 1.76 -3.63 6.90
C SER A 60 1.81 -3.01 8.31
N SER A 61 2.20 -1.73 8.44
CA SER A 61 2.19 -1.02 9.73
C SER A 61 0.81 -0.53 10.16
N LEU A 62 -0.20 -0.58 9.29
CA LEU A 62 -1.56 -0.15 9.58
C LEU A 62 -2.36 -1.26 10.28
N PRO A 63 -3.43 -0.92 11.04
CA PRO A 63 -4.37 -1.91 11.54
C PRO A 63 -5.04 -2.71 10.41
N GLN A 64 -5.29 -4.01 10.61
CA GLN A 64 -5.85 -4.88 9.55
C GLN A 64 -7.17 -4.38 8.95
N TYR A 65 -8.05 -3.77 9.74
CA TYR A 65 -9.31 -3.22 9.20
C TYR A 65 -9.08 -2.02 8.26
N ILE A 66 -8.04 -1.21 8.51
CA ILE A 66 -7.64 -0.10 7.63
C ILE A 66 -6.98 -0.64 6.38
N GLN A 67 -6.13 -1.68 6.52
CA GLN A 67 -5.52 -2.37 5.39
C GLN A 67 -6.62 -2.88 4.44
N GLU A 68 -7.58 -3.64 4.98
CA GLU A 68 -8.68 -4.24 4.22
C GLU A 68 -9.46 -3.19 3.42
N GLN A 69 -9.93 -2.12 4.08
CA GLN A 69 -10.69 -1.06 3.40
C GLN A 69 -9.85 -0.33 2.34
N SER A 70 -8.59 -0.04 2.64
CA SER A 70 -7.72 0.70 1.72
C SER A 70 -7.38 -0.11 0.47
N CYS A 71 -7.11 -1.40 0.63
CA CYS A 71 -6.75 -2.30 -0.47
C CYS A 71 -7.96 -2.71 -1.32
N LEU A 72 -9.15 -2.87 -0.73
CA LEU A 72 -10.38 -3.03 -1.51
C LEU A 72 -10.60 -1.82 -2.43
N GLN A 73 -10.56 -0.61 -1.88
CA GLN A 73 -10.74 0.61 -2.66
C GLN A 73 -9.66 0.77 -3.75
N ALA A 74 -8.41 0.38 -3.45
CA ALA A 74 -7.33 0.44 -4.43
C ALA A 74 -7.49 -0.60 -5.54
N SER A 75 -7.98 -1.80 -5.22
CA SER A 75 -8.26 -2.88 -6.19
C SER A 75 -9.39 -2.49 -7.13
N GLU A 76 -10.49 -1.96 -6.61
CA GLU A 76 -11.61 -1.48 -7.44
C GLU A 76 -11.15 -0.43 -8.47
N LYS A 77 -10.27 0.49 -8.06
CA LYS A 77 -9.68 1.49 -8.97
C LYS A 77 -8.71 0.89 -9.98
N LEU A 78 -8.03 -0.20 -9.63
CA LEU A 78 -7.13 -0.90 -10.55
C LEU A 78 -7.96 -1.60 -11.63
N GLU A 79 -8.97 -2.38 -11.23
CA GLU A 79 -9.90 -3.06 -12.14
C GLU A 79 -10.60 -2.09 -13.09
N GLN A 80 -11.06 -0.94 -12.60
CA GLN A 80 -11.69 0.09 -13.43
C GLN A 80 -10.75 0.65 -14.52
N ARG A 81 -9.45 0.82 -14.21
CA ARG A 81 -8.48 1.25 -15.23
C ARG A 81 -8.26 0.19 -16.28
N HIS A 82 -8.13 -1.08 -15.88
CA HIS A 82 -8.00 -2.21 -16.79
C HIS A 82 -9.19 -2.34 -17.75
N GLN A 83 -10.42 -2.18 -17.24
CA GLN A 83 -11.63 -2.20 -18.06
C GLN A 83 -11.70 -1.02 -19.04
N THR A 84 -11.16 0.14 -18.65
CA THR A 84 -11.14 1.33 -19.50
C THR A 84 -10.12 1.19 -20.64
N ASP A 85 -8.95 0.60 -20.38
CA ASP A 85 -7.93 0.34 -21.41
C ASP A 85 -8.41 -0.71 -22.44
N GLU A 86 -9.20 -1.70 -22.01
CA GLU A 86 -9.80 -2.69 -22.92
C GLU A 86 -10.87 -2.07 -23.85
N GLN A 87 -11.69 -1.13 -23.36
CA GLN A 87 -12.70 -0.46 -24.18
C GLN A 87 -12.09 0.52 -25.22
N ASN A 88 -10.91 1.08 -24.97
CA ASN A 88 -10.29 2.03 -25.89
C ASN A 88 -9.53 1.35 -27.06
N THR A 89 -9.37 0.02 -27.02
CA THR A 89 -8.71 -0.75 -28.10
C THR A 89 -9.68 -1.17 -29.22
N ILE A 90 -11.00 -1.02 -29.03
CA ILE A 90 -12.03 -1.41 -30.03
C ILE A 90 -12.40 -0.23 -30.96
N HIS A 91 -11.96 1.01 -30.66
CA HIS A 91 -12.36 2.22 -31.39
C HIS A 91 -11.23 2.98 -32.11
N THR A 92 -10.13 2.32 -32.48
CA THR A 92 -9.13 2.91 -33.40
C THR A 92 -9.04 2.12 -34.70
#